data_AF-A0A9J6QXB4-F1
#
_entry.id   AF-A0A9J6QXB4-F1
#
_cell.length_a   1.000
_cell.length_b   1.000
_cell.length_c   1.000
_cell.angle_alpha   90.00
_cell.angle_beta   90.00
_cell.angle_gamma   90.00
#
_symmetry.space_group_name_H-M   'P 1'
#
loop_
_entity.id
_entity.type
_entity.pdbx_description
1 polymer ?
#
loop_
_entity_poly.entity_id
_entity_poly.type
_entity_poly.pdbx_seq_one_letter_code
_entity_poly.pdbx_strand_id
1 'polypeptide(L)'
;MISAFFFALFATLGFCIIFHVPARHIPVAACIGAVGWVVYQSLMALGATAVVSCFIASCAVGLLSDIASRVFKDASTIFTIPGILCLVPGSGMYNTMAALVSGDLKDAAATGSNTLMMAGSIALGLLVVGAVLRIILSIVHRASYIAGKL
;
A
#
# COMPACT_ATOMS: atom_id res chain seq x y z
N MET A 1 -15.95 -9.79 3.86
CA MET A 1 -15.46 -8.40 4.05
C MET A 1 -15.03 -8.15 5.49
N ILE A 2 -15.90 -8.35 6.49
CA ILE A 2 -15.54 -8.22 7.92
C ILE A 2 -14.33 -9.09 8.32
N SER A 3 -14.30 -10.35 7.93
CA SER A 3 -13.19 -11.28 8.26
C SER A 3 -11.86 -10.81 7.67
N ALA A 4 -11.87 -10.38 6.40
CA ALA A 4 -10.70 -9.86 5.71
C ALA A 4 -10.12 -8.62 6.40
N PHE A 5 -10.98 -7.75 6.93
CA PHE A 5 -10.55 -6.58 7.70
C PHE A 5 -9.78 -7.00 8.96
N PHE A 6 -10.34 -7.90 9.77
CA PHE A 6 -9.67 -8.34 11.01
C PHE A 6 -8.37 -9.09 10.73
N PHE A 7 -8.33 -9.98 9.72
CA PHE A 7 -7.08 -10.67 9.37
C PHE A 7 -5.99 -9.69 8.90
N ALA A 8 -6.34 -8.73 8.05
CA ALA A 8 -5.40 -7.72 7.61
C ALA A 8 -4.95 -6.81 8.76
N LEU A 9 -5.86 -6.48 9.69
CA LEU A 9 -5.53 -5.69 10.89
C LEU A 9 -4.50 -6.42 11.75
N PHE A 10 -4.72 -7.70 12.07
CA PHE A 10 -3.78 -8.49 12.87
C PHE A 10 -2.46 -8.74 12.14
N ALA A 11 -2.49 -8.99 10.82
CA ALA A 11 -1.27 -9.11 10.02
C ALA A 11 -0.45 -7.82 10.04
N THR A 12 -1.11 -6.66 9.86
CA THR A 12 -0.47 -5.36 9.89
C THR A 12 0.07 -5.04 11.29
N LEU A 13 -0.63 -5.43 12.37
CA LEU A 13 -0.10 -5.33 13.74
C LEU A 13 1.22 -6.09 13.91
N GLY A 14 1.29 -7.32 13.38
CA GLY A 14 2.53 -8.11 13.37
C GLY A 14 3.66 -7.39 12.63
N PHE A 15 3.38 -6.82 11.45
CA PHE A 15 4.36 -6.02 10.71
C PHE A 15 4.77 -4.76 11.48
N CYS A 16 3.85 -4.06 12.15
CA CYS A 16 4.21 -2.91 12.98
C CYS A 16 5.24 -3.26 14.05
N ILE A 17 5.14 -4.45 14.66
CA ILE A 17 6.11 -4.95 15.65
C ILE A 17 7.46 -5.24 14.98
N ILE A 18 7.45 -5.96 13.85
CA ILE A 18 8.68 -6.30 13.09
C ILE A 18 9.44 -5.04 12.67
N PHE A 19 8.73 -4.03 12.18
CA PHE A 19 9.31 -2.76 11.72
C PHE A 19 9.50 -1.74 12.84
N HIS A 20 9.35 -2.13 14.11
CA HIS A 20 9.58 -1.28 15.29
C HIS A 20 8.81 0.06 15.22
N VAL A 21 7.56 0.03 14.78
CA VAL A 21 6.69 1.21 14.72
C VAL A 21 6.43 1.72 16.15
N PRO A 22 6.59 3.03 16.43
CA PRO A 22 6.32 3.58 17.76
C PRO A 22 4.89 3.25 18.22
N ALA A 23 4.73 2.83 19.48
CA ALA A 23 3.47 2.29 20.01
C ALA A 23 2.25 3.19 19.76
N ARG A 24 2.45 4.52 19.80
CA ARG A 24 1.41 5.53 19.51
C ARG A 24 0.86 5.49 18.07
N HIS A 25 1.60 4.94 17.12
CA HIS A 25 1.22 4.88 15.69
C HIS A 25 0.68 3.51 15.27
N ILE A 26 0.93 2.46 16.06
CA ILE A 26 0.54 1.08 15.73
C ILE A 26 -0.95 0.96 15.38
N PRO A 27 -1.90 1.52 16.16
CA PRO A 27 -3.32 1.38 15.85
C PRO A 27 -3.69 2.00 14.50
N VAL A 28 -3.10 3.15 14.19
CA VAL A 28 -3.36 3.87 12.95
C VAL A 28 -2.75 3.14 11.76
N ALA A 29 -1.50 2.69 11.86
CA ALA A 29 -0.84 1.89 10.84
C ALA A 29 -1.61 0.58 10.56
N ALA A 30 -2.08 -0.10 11.60
CA ALA A 30 -2.88 -1.31 11.47
C ALA A 30 -4.22 -1.08 10.76
N CYS A 31 -4.92 0.01 11.10
CA CYS A 31 -6.14 0.40 10.39
C CYS A 31 -5.88 0.71 8.93
N ILE A 32 -4.77 1.39 8.59
CA ILE A 32 -4.41 1.70 7.20
C ILE A 32 -4.21 0.42 6.39
N GLY A 33 -3.47 -0.55 6.91
CA GLY A 33 -3.28 -1.85 6.23
C GLY A 33 -4.59 -2.62 6.05
N ALA A 34 -5.45 -2.61 7.08
CA ALA A 34 -6.77 -3.22 7.01
C ALA A 34 -7.66 -2.57 5.94
N VAL A 35 -7.66 -1.25 5.84
CA VAL A 35 -8.38 -0.51 4.80
C VAL A 35 -7.82 -0.84 3.42
N GLY A 36 -6.50 -0.84 3.25
CA GLY A 36 -5.85 -1.21 1.98
C GLY A 36 -6.30 -2.59 1.49
N TRP A 37 -6.30 -3.59 2.39
CA TRP A 37 -6.75 -4.93 2.06
C TRP A 37 -8.25 -5.01 1.72
N VAL A 38 -9.10 -4.28 2.46
CA VAL A 38 -10.54 -4.21 2.14
C VAL A 38 -10.78 -3.57 0.79
N VAL A 39 -10.06 -2.50 0.44
CA VAL A 39 -10.15 -1.86 -0.89
C VAL A 39 -9.77 -2.85 -1.98
N TYR A 40 -8.66 -3.57 -1.80
CA TYR A 40 -8.22 -4.61 -2.73
C TYR A 40 -9.31 -5.69 -2.92
N GLN A 41 -9.80 -6.27 -1.83
CA GLN A 41 -10.83 -7.33 -1.88
C GLN A 41 -12.16 -6.84 -2.47
N SER A 42 -12.53 -5.57 -2.25
CA SER A 42 -13.76 -5.00 -2.80
C SER A 42 -13.68 -4.86 -4.32
N LEU A 43 -12.53 -4.42 -4.84
CA LEU A 43 -12.30 -4.32 -6.28
C LEU A 43 -12.25 -5.68 -6.95
N MET A 44 -11.61 -6.66 -6.30
CA MET A 44 -11.64 -8.05 -6.77
C MET A 44 -13.08 -8.61 -6.82
N ALA A 45 -13.92 -8.30 -5.82
CA ALA A 45 -15.33 -8.70 -5.81
C ALA A 45 -16.17 -8.03 -6.91
N LEU A 46 -15.76 -6.85 -7.38
CA LEU A 46 -16.36 -6.13 -8.51
C LEU A 46 -15.83 -6.61 -9.88
N GLY A 47 -14.93 -7.59 -9.91
CA GLY A 47 -14.38 -8.15 -11.15
C GLY A 47 -13.18 -7.40 -11.72
N ALA A 48 -12.56 -6.49 -10.94
CA ALA A 48 -11.31 -5.85 -11.35
C ALA A 48 -10.14 -6.86 -11.34
N THR A 49 -9.11 -6.58 -12.13
CA THR A 49 -7.88 -7.40 -12.12
C THR A 49 -7.08 -7.16 -10.84
N ALA A 50 -6.26 -8.13 -10.45
CA ALA A 50 -5.39 -8.01 -9.27
C ALA A 50 -4.44 -6.81 -9.38
N VAL A 51 -3.90 -6.54 -10.57
CA VAL A 51 -3.00 -5.41 -10.84
C VAL A 51 -3.67 -4.06 -10.58
N VAL A 52 -4.89 -3.87 -11.10
CA VAL A 52 -5.68 -2.63 -10.91
C VAL A 52 -6.11 -2.51 -9.44
N SER A 53 -6.54 -3.60 -8.83
CA SER A 53 -6.94 -3.63 -7.42
C SER A 53 -5.79 -3.24 -6.50
N CYS A 54 -4.58 -3.75 -6.75
CA CYS A 54 -3.37 -3.38 -6.04
C CYS A 54 -3.00 -1.90 -6.23
N PHE A 55 -3.16 -1.35 -7.44
CA PHE A 55 -2.88 0.07 -7.72
C PHE A 55 -3.79 1.00 -6.92
N ILE A 56 -5.09 0.74 -6.91
CA ILE A 56 -6.05 1.58 -6.18
C ILE A 56 -5.90 1.39 -4.67
N ALA A 57 -5.67 0.15 -4.21
CA ALA A 57 -5.41 -0.13 -2.81
C ALA A 57 -4.13 0.54 -2.30
N SER A 58 -3.04 0.52 -3.07
CA SER A 58 -1.80 1.21 -2.71
C SER A 58 -1.97 2.74 -2.72
N CYS A 59 -2.79 3.28 -3.63
CA CYS A 59 -3.19 4.69 -3.57
C CYS A 59 -3.89 5.02 -2.26
N ALA A 60 -4.86 4.19 -1.83
CA ALA A 60 -5.57 4.39 -0.57
C ALA A 60 -4.62 4.33 0.65
N VAL A 61 -3.72 3.34 0.69
CA VAL A 61 -2.70 3.21 1.74
C VAL A 61 -1.79 4.43 1.77
N GLY A 62 -1.29 4.88 0.62
CA GLY A 62 -0.41 6.05 0.52
C GLY A 62 -1.11 7.33 0.98
N LEU A 63 -2.36 7.55 0.56
CA LEU A 63 -3.13 8.74 0.94
C LEU A 63 -3.37 8.79 2.45
N LEU A 64 -3.83 7.68 3.03
CA LEU A 64 -4.08 7.60 4.47
C LEU A 64 -2.80 7.71 5.29
N SER A 65 -1.69 7.15 4.80
CA SER A 65 -0.38 7.26 5.44
C SER A 65 0.13 8.69 5.44
N ASP A 66 -0.03 9.41 4.34
CA ASP A 66 0.35 10.83 4.26
C ASP A 66 -0.54 11.70 5.14
N ILE A 67 -1.85 11.43 5.21
CA ILE A 67 -2.75 12.13 6.13
C ILE A 67 -2.32 11.89 7.59
N ALA A 68 -2.09 10.63 7.96
CA ALA A 68 -1.61 10.26 9.30
C ALA A 68 -0.27 10.93 9.62
N SER A 69 0.67 10.96 8.67
CA SER A 69 1.98 11.60 8.84
C SER A 69 1.87 13.08 9.25
N ARG A 70 0.88 13.81 8.72
CA ARG A 70 0.64 15.23 9.03
C ARG A 70 -0.04 15.41 10.38
N VAL A 71 -0.97 14.53 10.72
CA VAL A 71 -1.67 14.54 12.02
C VAL A 71 -0.68 14.24 13.15
N PHE A 72 0.15 13.23 12.96
CA PHE A 72 1.12 12.77 13.96
C PHE A 72 2.48 13.49 13.90
N LYS A 73 2.71 14.32 12.87
CA LYS A 73 3.97 15.04 12.61
C LYS A 73 5.19 14.11 12.53
N ASP A 74 5.00 12.99 11.85
CA ASP A 74 5.99 11.92 11.71
C ASP A 74 6.12 11.51 10.23
N ALA A 75 7.12 10.69 9.90
CA ALA A 75 7.34 10.27 8.51
C ALA A 75 6.20 9.35 8.00
N SER A 76 5.70 9.60 6.79
CA SER A 76 4.64 8.78 6.16
C SER A 76 5.03 7.31 5.97
N THR A 77 6.32 7.03 5.84
CA THR A 77 6.87 5.68 5.72
C THR A 77 6.58 4.80 6.96
N ILE A 78 6.42 5.40 8.15
CA ILE A 78 6.07 4.68 9.38
C ILE A 78 4.71 3.98 9.24
N PHE A 79 3.78 4.58 8.50
CA PHE A 79 2.44 4.04 8.25
C PHE A 79 2.40 3.21 6.95
N THR A 80 3.08 3.70 5.90
CA THR A 80 3.03 3.09 4.57
C THR A 80 3.64 1.70 4.53
N ILE A 81 4.82 1.51 5.14
CA ILE A 81 5.55 0.24 5.08
C ILE A 81 4.74 -0.91 5.69
N PRO A 82 4.28 -0.85 6.96
CA PRO A 82 3.49 -1.95 7.50
C PRO A 82 2.15 -2.12 6.77
N GLY A 83 1.50 -1.02 6.38
CA GLY A 83 0.18 -1.07 5.73
C GLY A 83 0.17 -1.71 4.34
N ILE A 84 1.25 -1.56 3.57
CA ILE A 84 1.31 -2.09 2.20
C ILE A 84 1.70 -3.56 2.13
N LEU A 85 2.30 -4.11 3.17
CA LEU A 85 2.81 -5.50 3.17
C LEU A 85 1.71 -6.54 2.99
N CYS A 86 0.50 -6.25 3.46
CA CYS A 86 -0.65 -7.12 3.19
C CYS A 86 -1.03 -7.16 1.70
N LEU A 87 -0.71 -6.13 0.92
CA LEU A 87 -0.99 -6.07 -0.52
C LEU A 87 0.10 -6.71 -1.38
N VAL A 88 1.32 -6.88 -0.85
CA VAL A 88 2.45 -7.43 -1.59
C VAL A 88 2.16 -8.90 -1.94
N PRO A 89 2.31 -9.32 -3.21
CA PRO A 89 1.99 -10.68 -3.67
C PRO A 89 3.06 -11.70 -3.26
N GLY A 90 3.22 -11.95 -1.95
CA GLY A 90 4.22 -12.88 -1.43
C GLY A 90 3.99 -14.33 -1.86
N SER A 91 2.73 -14.77 -1.94
CA SER A 91 2.38 -16.11 -2.46
C SER A 91 2.74 -16.26 -3.94
N GLY A 92 2.53 -15.21 -4.74
CA GLY A 92 2.94 -15.16 -6.14
C GLY A 92 4.45 -15.33 -6.27
N MET A 93 5.23 -14.58 -5.48
CA MET A 93 6.70 -14.70 -5.47
C MET A 93 7.15 -16.12 -5.08
N TYR A 94 6.56 -16.70 -4.04
CA TYR A 94 6.88 -18.05 -3.59
C TYR A 94 6.56 -19.09 -4.68
N ASN A 95 5.36 -19.01 -5.28
CA ASN A 95 4.92 -19.95 -6.30
C ASN A 95 5.76 -19.84 -7.59
N THR A 96 6.14 -18.64 -8.00
CA THR A 96 7.09 -18.44 -9.10
C THR A 96 8.40 -19.18 -8.84
N MET A 97 8.95 -19.04 -7.65
CA MET A 97 10.23 -19.67 -7.32
C MET A 97 10.09 -21.20 -7.21
N ALA A 98 8.97 -21.69 -6.67
CA ALA A 98 8.65 -23.11 -6.65
C ALA A 98 8.57 -23.70 -8.07
N ALA A 99 7.89 -23.02 -9.00
CA ALA A 99 7.78 -23.44 -10.39
C ALA A 99 9.14 -23.44 -11.13
N LEU A 100 10.01 -22.46 -10.84
CA LEU A 100 11.37 -22.42 -11.38
C LEU A 100 12.20 -23.63 -10.91
N VAL A 101 12.12 -23.97 -9.62
CA VAL A 101 12.84 -25.11 -9.05
C VAL A 101 12.31 -26.45 -9.59
N SER A 102 11.00 -26.55 -9.86
CA SER A 102 10.41 -27.74 -10.48
C SER A 102 10.62 -27.84 -11.99
N GLY A 103 11.25 -26.86 -12.62
CA GLY A 103 11.51 -26.82 -14.06
C GLY A 103 10.29 -26.45 -14.92
N ASP A 104 9.17 -26.04 -14.31
CA ASP A 104 8.00 -25.58 -15.05
C ASP A 104 8.13 -24.09 -15.39
N LEU A 105 8.85 -23.82 -16.48
CA LEU A 105 9.10 -22.46 -16.93
C LEU A 105 7.85 -21.73 -17.41
N LYS A 106 6.80 -22.46 -17.82
CA LYS A 106 5.55 -21.84 -18.31
C LYS A 106 4.78 -21.25 -17.14
N ASP A 107 4.59 -22.02 -16.08
CA ASP A 107 3.91 -21.54 -14.88
C ASP A 107 4.73 -20.46 -14.15
N ALA A 108 6.05 -20.65 -14.09
CA ALA A 108 6.96 -19.64 -13.55
C ALA A 108 6.83 -18.30 -14.28
N ALA A 109 6.78 -18.31 -15.62
CA ALA A 109 6.64 -17.09 -16.41
C ALA A 109 5.25 -16.43 -16.22
N ALA A 110 4.18 -17.23 -16.17
CA ALA A 110 2.82 -16.73 -15.98
C ALA A 110 2.64 -16.12 -14.58
N THR A 111 2.95 -16.87 -13.52
CA THR A 111 2.82 -16.40 -12.14
C THR A 111 3.81 -15.29 -11.83
N GLY A 112 5.03 -15.38 -12.35
CA GLY A 112 6.09 -14.39 -12.14
C GLY A 112 5.77 -13.05 -12.79
N SER A 113 5.29 -13.05 -14.04
CA SER A 113 4.89 -11.81 -14.72
C SER A 113 3.71 -11.12 -14.02
N ASN A 114 2.69 -11.87 -13.62
CA ASN A 114 1.56 -11.31 -12.87
C ASN A 114 2.00 -10.72 -11.51
N THR A 115 2.85 -11.44 -10.78
CA THR A 115 3.43 -10.98 -9.50
C THR A 115 4.23 -9.69 -9.68
N LEU A 116 5.05 -9.62 -10.74
CA LEU A 116 5.84 -8.44 -11.08
C LEU A 116 4.93 -7.25 -11.43
N MET A 117 3.87 -7.48 -12.20
CA MET A 117 2.90 -6.44 -12.55
C MET A 117 2.16 -5.90 -11.31
N MET A 118 1.77 -6.78 -10.38
CA MET A 118 1.19 -6.37 -9.09
C MET A 118 2.19 -5.54 -8.27
N ALA A 119 3.44 -5.98 -8.13
CA ALA A 119 4.47 -5.22 -7.41
C ALA A 119 4.72 -3.85 -8.07
N GLY A 120 4.80 -3.81 -9.40
CA GLY A 120 4.94 -2.58 -10.17
C GLY A 120 3.75 -1.64 -9.99
N SER A 121 2.53 -2.15 -9.96
CA SER A 121 1.33 -1.34 -9.77
C SER A 121 1.23 -0.76 -8.35
N ILE A 122 1.64 -1.53 -7.34
CA ILE A 122 1.77 -1.04 -5.96
C ILE A 122 2.74 0.14 -5.91
N ALA A 123 3.94 -0.01 -6.48
CA ALA A 123 4.96 1.04 -6.53
C ALA A 123 4.47 2.29 -7.26
N LEU A 124 3.82 2.13 -8.42
CA LEU A 124 3.26 3.23 -9.18
C LEU A 124 2.15 3.96 -8.40
N GLY A 125 1.25 3.25 -7.72
CA GLY A 125 0.19 3.88 -6.94
C GLY A 125 0.73 4.74 -5.80
N LEU A 126 1.74 4.26 -5.08
CA LEU A 126 2.43 5.07 -4.05
C LEU A 126 3.12 6.30 -4.66
N LEU A 127 3.81 6.14 -5.80
CA LEU A 127 4.48 7.25 -6.48
C LEU A 127 3.50 8.33 -6.94
N VAL A 128 2.37 7.92 -7.54
CA VAL A 128 1.32 8.83 -8.01
C VAL A 128 0.76 9.64 -6.85
N VAL A 129 0.42 8.99 -5.75
CA VAL A 129 -0.09 9.69 -4.55
C VAL A 129 0.95 10.66 -4.00
N GLY A 130 2.19 10.21 -3.85
CA GLY A 130 3.28 11.07 -3.37
C GLY A 130 3.51 12.28 -4.28
N ALA A 131 3.44 12.10 -5.60
CA ALA A 131 3.59 13.19 -6.56
C ALA A 131 2.44 14.19 -6.49
N VAL A 132 1.19 13.71 -6.50
CA VAL A 132 -0.01 14.55 -6.43
C VAL A 132 -0.03 15.37 -5.15
N LEU A 133 0.27 14.75 -4.00
CA LEU A 133 0.27 15.45 -2.71
C LEU A 133 1.38 16.51 -2.62
N ARG A 134 2.56 16.24 -3.17
CA ARG A 134 3.64 17.25 -3.26
C ARG A 134 3.24 18.43 -4.13
N ILE A 135 2.62 18.18 -5.29
CA ILE A 135 2.14 19.22 -6.19
C ILE A 135 1.10 20.09 -5.48
N ILE A 136 0.07 19.49 -4.87
CA ILE A 136 -0.99 20.22 -4.15
C ILE A 136 -0.39 21.10 -3.05
N LEU A 137 0.50 20.53 -2.23
CA LEU A 137 1.17 21.29 -1.17
C LEU A 137 2.02 22.45 -1.70
N SER A 138 2.73 22.24 -2.81
CA SER A 138 3.55 23.30 -3.41
C SER A 138 2.71 24.48 -3.90
N ILE A 139 1.52 24.20 -4.46
CA ILE A 139 0.58 25.22 -4.92
C ILE A 139 0.00 25.98 -3.73
N VAL A 140 -0.42 25.27 -2.66
CA VAL A 140 -0.98 25.89 -1.46
C VAL A 140 0.04 26.79 -0.77
N HIS A 141 1.28 26.32 -0.57
CA HIS A 141 2.33 27.15 0.02
C HIS A 141 2.64 28.39 -0.83
N ARG A 142 2.64 28.25 -2.15
CA ARG A 142 2.84 29.40 -3.05
C ARG A 142 1.69 30.40 -2.98
N ALA A 143 0.45 29.92 -2.89
CA ALA A 143 -0.73 30.78 -2.73
C ALA A 143 -0.72 31.53 -1.39
N SER A 144 -0.40 30.85 -0.28
CA SER A 144 -0.28 31.48 1.05
C SER A 144 0.84 32.52 1.09
N TYR A 145 1.98 32.27 0.44
CA TYR A 145 3.08 33.23 0.35
C TYR A 145 2.68 34.52 -0.41
N ILE A 146 1.90 34.38 -1.49
CA ILE A 146 1.41 35.54 -2.26
C ILE A 146 0.36 36.31 -1.45
N ALA A 147 -0.55 35.62 -0.77
CA ALA A 147 -1.59 36.24 0.04
C ALA A 147 -1.03 37.00 1.27
N GLY A 148 0.07 36.52 1.88
CA GLY A 148 0.72 37.21 3.00
C GLY A 148 1.59 38.41 2.59
N LYS A 149 1.76 38.67 1.28
CA LYS A 149 2.51 39.81 0.74
C LYS A 149 1.60 40.97 0.31
N LEU A 150 0.29 40.75 0.28
CA LEU A 150 -0.77 41.75 0.07
C LEU A 150 -1.25 42.30 1.41
#